data_AF-A0AAQ0EEK4-F1
#
_entry.id   AF-A0AAQ0EEK4-F1
#
_cell.length_a   1.000
_cell.length_b   1.000
_cell.length_c   1.000
_cell.angle_alpha   90.00
_cell.angle_beta   90.00
_cell.angle_gamma   90.00
#
_symmetry.space_group_name_H-M   'P 1'
#
loop_
_entity.id
_entity.type
_entity.pdbx_description
1 polymer ?
#
loop_
_entity_poly.entity_id
_entity_poly.type
_entity_poly.pdbx_seq_one_letter_code
_entity_poly.pdbx_strand_id
1 'polypeptide(L)'
;MKEIEQLCQALREKRFKSKQVTFNYHYDDFCAAKGLYGWERVTKYINEVTGADLAVAAYKSMLKRAKKKVESSPQPETKLAVKKVTTNAFSTIVEKERFEHDNNPDLDALLDRLGAETGNLADYLKVCFNSESIAKRAIEAGVSIEEIRSWECPNQIRLGTRLSHFIRNAS
;
A
#
# COMPACT_ATOMS: atom_id res chain seq x y z
N MET A 1 -15.07 14.54 25.94
CA MET A 1 -15.31 13.20 25.36
C MET A 1 -14.12 12.38 25.84
N LYS A 2 -14.27 11.68 26.98
CA LYS A 2 -13.14 11.36 27.87
C LYS A 2 -12.15 10.37 27.25
N GLU A 3 -12.67 9.45 26.44
CA GLU A 3 -11.95 8.36 25.80
C GLU A 3 -10.93 8.84 24.77
N ILE A 4 -11.08 10.07 24.26
CA ILE A 4 -10.21 10.63 23.20
C ILE A 4 -9.45 11.88 23.64
N GLU A 5 -9.58 12.28 24.92
CA GLU A 5 -8.93 13.48 25.44
C GLU A 5 -7.39 13.38 25.38
N GLN A 6 -6.83 12.21 25.70
CA GLN A 6 -5.39 11.95 25.60
C GLN A 6 -4.88 12.09 24.16
N LEU A 7 -5.60 11.54 23.18
CA LEU A 7 -5.29 11.71 21.76
C LEU A 7 -5.34 13.20 21.34
N CYS A 8 -6.38 13.92 21.74
CA CYS A 8 -6.55 15.33 21.41
C CYS A 8 -5.42 16.18 22.00
N GLN A 9 -5.04 15.92 23.26
CA GLN A 9 -3.93 16.60 23.91
C GLN A 9 -2.61 16.32 23.18
N ALA A 10 -2.31 15.06 22.86
CA ALA A 10 -1.10 14.69 22.15
C ALA A 10 -1.01 15.29 20.74
N LEU A 11 -2.15 15.46 20.05
CA LEU A 11 -2.23 16.14 18.76
C LEU A 11 -1.99 17.66 18.90
N ARG A 12 -2.58 18.29 19.92
CA ARG A 12 -2.44 19.73 20.18
C ARG A 12 -1.02 20.11 20.58
N GLU A 13 -0.41 19.31 21.46
CA GLU A 13 0.98 19.49 21.92
C GLU A 13 2.02 19.13 20.85
N LYS A 14 1.59 18.56 19.70
CA LYS A 14 2.49 17.98 18.69
C LYS A 14 3.52 17.04 19.33
N ARG A 15 3.07 16.26 20.32
CA ARG A 15 3.91 15.41 21.18
C ARG A 15 4.71 14.36 20.39
N PHE A 16 4.23 14.01 19.19
CA PHE A 16 4.89 13.07 18.29
C PHE A 16 5.24 13.72 16.95
N LYS A 17 6.20 13.09 16.26
CA LYS A 17 6.76 13.53 14.98
C LYS A 17 5.72 13.71 13.87
N SER A 18 4.59 13.00 13.93
CA SER A 18 3.50 13.15 12.96
C SER A 18 2.15 12.75 13.54
N LYS A 19 1.07 13.27 12.95
CA LYS A 19 -0.31 12.94 13.33
C LYS A 19 -0.59 11.43 13.25
N GLN A 20 -0.04 10.74 12.24
CA GLN A 20 -0.19 9.29 12.10
C GLN A 20 0.49 8.53 13.26
N VAL A 21 1.65 9.00 13.75
CA VAL A 21 2.33 8.36 14.88
C VAL A 21 1.52 8.55 16.16
N THR A 22 0.99 9.76 16.40
CA THR A 22 0.06 10.01 17.52
C THR A 22 -1.15 9.09 17.46
N PHE A 23 -1.73 8.93 16.26
CA PHE A 23 -2.89 8.07 16.05
C PHE A 23 -2.60 6.58 16.25
N ASN A 24 -1.40 6.13 15.89
CA ASN A 24 -0.99 4.75 16.14
C ASN A 24 -0.86 4.46 17.63
N TYR A 25 -0.36 5.43 18.41
CA TYR A 25 -0.17 5.27 19.85
C TYR A 25 -1.50 5.26 20.62
N HIS A 26 -2.45 6.08 20.17
CA HIS A 26 -3.79 6.20 20.77
C HIS A 26 -4.86 5.50 19.91
N TYR A 27 -4.52 4.36 19.33
CA TYR A 27 -5.43 3.61 18.44
C TYR A 27 -6.66 3.12 19.20
N ASP A 28 -6.46 2.58 20.41
CA ASP A 28 -7.53 2.03 21.24
C ASP A 28 -8.47 3.13 21.74
N ASP A 29 -7.91 4.26 22.20
CA ASP A 29 -8.63 5.48 22.58
C ASP A 29 -9.58 5.94 21.46
N PHE A 30 -9.06 5.99 20.22
CA PHE A 30 -9.87 6.36 19.07
C PHE A 30 -10.94 5.31 18.75
N CYS A 31 -10.62 4.01 18.85
CA CYS A 31 -11.59 2.93 18.61
C CYS A 31 -12.73 2.93 19.63
N ALA A 32 -12.42 3.17 20.91
CA ALA A 32 -13.40 3.30 21.98
C ALA A 32 -14.34 4.49 21.73
N ALA A 33 -13.78 5.68 21.47
CA ALA A 33 -14.58 6.86 21.17
C ALA A 33 -15.46 6.68 19.92
N LYS A 34 -14.91 6.08 18.85
CA LYS A 34 -15.66 5.74 17.63
C LYS A 34 -16.80 4.78 17.91
N GLY A 35 -16.60 3.78 18.77
CA GLY A 35 -17.62 2.80 19.16
C GLY A 35 -18.79 3.44 19.90
N LEU A 36 -18.52 4.45 20.73
CA LEU A 36 -19.52 5.11 21.57
C LEU A 36 -20.26 6.24 20.85
N TYR A 37 -19.55 7.04 20.06
CA TYR A 37 -20.08 8.32 19.54
C TYR A 37 -20.20 8.37 18.01
N GLY A 38 -19.66 7.37 17.31
CA GLY A 38 -19.66 7.32 15.85
C GLY A 38 -18.60 8.21 15.20
N TRP A 39 -18.38 8.00 13.90
CA TRP A 39 -17.30 8.63 13.16
C TRP A 39 -17.39 10.16 13.08
N GLU A 40 -18.55 10.69 12.70
CA GLU A 40 -18.72 12.11 12.41
C GLU A 40 -18.53 12.96 13.67
N ARG A 41 -19.12 12.54 14.78
CA ARG A 41 -19.04 13.25 16.05
C ARG A 41 -17.63 13.25 16.61
N VAL A 42 -16.93 12.11 16.55
CA VAL A 42 -15.55 11.98 17.02
C VAL A 42 -14.60 12.82 16.17
N THR A 43 -14.70 12.73 14.85
CA THR A 43 -13.78 13.47 13.95
C THR A 43 -14.00 14.97 14.01
N LYS A 44 -15.27 15.43 14.08
CA LYS A 44 -15.61 16.84 14.30
C LYS A 44 -15.03 17.36 15.62
N TYR A 45 -15.20 16.61 16.70
CA TYR A 45 -14.66 16.98 18.01
C TYR A 45 -13.12 17.09 18.00
N ILE A 46 -12.41 16.15 17.37
CA ILE A 46 -10.94 16.24 17.26
C ILE A 46 -10.54 17.49 16.48
N ASN A 47 -11.19 17.78 15.35
CA ASN A 47 -10.91 18.97 14.55
C ASN A 47 -11.11 20.26 15.36
N GLU A 48 -12.23 20.37 16.08
CA GLU A 48 -12.54 21.51 16.96
C GLU A 48 -11.50 21.70 18.06
N VAL A 49 -11.10 20.63 18.76
CA VAL A 49 -10.17 20.72 19.91
C VAL A 49 -8.72 20.90 19.47
N THR A 50 -8.32 20.29 18.35
CA THR A 50 -6.93 20.32 17.87
C THR A 50 -6.66 21.43 16.86
N GLY A 51 -7.69 22.16 16.41
CA GLY A 51 -7.60 23.12 15.32
C GLY A 51 -7.22 22.47 13.99
N ALA A 52 -7.47 21.16 13.83
CA ALA A 52 -7.24 20.45 12.60
C ALA A 52 -8.44 20.61 11.66
N ASP A 53 -8.19 20.51 10.36
CA ASP A 53 -9.23 20.46 9.34
C ASP A 53 -9.04 19.20 8.49
N LEU A 54 -9.33 18.05 9.09
CA LEU A 54 -9.19 16.75 8.44
C LEU A 54 -10.57 16.16 8.13
N ALA A 55 -10.75 15.70 6.89
CA ALA A 55 -11.94 14.95 6.51
C ALA A 55 -12.00 13.59 7.20
N VAL A 56 -13.21 13.05 7.41
CA VAL A 56 -13.43 11.71 7.99
C VAL A 56 -12.67 10.61 7.23
N ALA A 57 -12.53 10.74 5.92
CA ALA A 57 -11.76 9.81 5.09
C ALA A 57 -10.26 9.75 5.46
N ALA A 58 -9.68 10.88 5.89
CA ALA A 58 -8.31 10.94 6.36
C ALA A 58 -8.15 10.13 7.65
N TYR A 59 -9.08 10.29 8.61
CA TYR A 59 -9.10 9.50 9.84
C TYR A 59 -9.29 8.01 9.59
N LYS A 60 -10.19 7.62 8.68
CA LYS A 60 -10.36 6.22 8.25
C LYS A 60 -9.06 5.65 7.69
N SER A 61 -8.35 6.42 6.88
CA SER A 61 -7.07 6.01 6.30
C SER A 61 -5.98 5.87 7.37
N MET A 62 -5.94 6.78 8.35
CA MET A 62 -5.02 6.68 9.48
C MET A 62 -5.31 5.46 10.34
N LEU A 63 -6.58 5.15 10.59
CA LEU A 63 -7.01 3.98 11.35
C LEU A 63 -6.65 2.66 10.66
N LYS A 64 -6.88 2.55 9.34
CA LYS A 64 -6.48 1.37 8.55
C LYS A 64 -4.98 1.09 8.64
N ARG A 65 -4.16 2.15 8.58
CA ARG A 65 -2.70 2.04 8.69
C ARG A 65 -2.26 1.66 10.11
N ALA A 66 -2.92 2.19 11.13
CA ALA A 66 -2.65 1.86 12.53
C ALA A 66 -2.99 0.38 12.82
N LYS A 67 -4.17 -0.09 12.39
CA LYS A 67 -4.61 -1.49 12.55
C LYS A 67 -3.63 -2.49 11.96
N LYS A 68 -3.17 -2.26 10.72
CA LYS A 68 -2.16 -3.12 10.07
C LYS A 68 -0.88 -3.24 10.89
N LYS A 69 -0.51 -2.19 11.62
CA LYS A 69 0.71 -2.16 12.46
C LYS A 69 0.53 -2.89 13.79
N VAL A 70 -0.66 -2.80 14.39
CA VAL A 70 -1.01 -3.52 15.63
C VAL A 70 -1.11 -5.03 15.37
N GLU A 71 -1.74 -5.44 14.26
CA GLU A 71 -1.84 -6.86 13.89
C GLU A 71 -0.48 -7.49 13.53
N SER A 72 0.49 -6.67 13.10
CA SER A 72 1.83 -7.14 12.73
C SER A 72 2.85 -7.02 13.87
N SER A 73 2.46 -6.55 15.05
CA SER A 73 3.41 -6.30 16.16
C SER A 73 2.70 -6.51 17.50
N PRO A 74 3.01 -7.59 18.25
CA PRO A 74 2.68 -7.61 19.67
C PRO A 74 3.47 -6.46 20.32
N GLN A 75 2.77 -5.55 21.01
CA GLN A 75 3.41 -4.55 21.87
C GLN A 75 4.16 -5.26 23.03
N PRO A 76 5.13 -4.64 23.74
CA PRO A 76 4.86 -3.42 24.52
C PRO A 76 6.02 -2.40 24.67
N GLU A 77 5.61 -1.21 25.11
CA GLU A 77 6.28 -0.30 26.06
C GLU A 77 7.66 0.32 25.77
N THR A 78 7.69 1.64 25.97
CA THR A 78 8.82 2.50 26.38
C THR A 78 10.24 1.94 26.22
N LYS A 79 11.03 2.54 25.33
CA LYS A 79 12.30 3.20 25.67
C LYS A 79 12.88 3.96 24.47
N LEU A 80 13.63 4.98 24.85
CA LEU A 80 14.31 5.98 24.05
C LEU A 80 15.24 5.37 22.98
N ALA A 81 15.41 6.14 21.91
CA ALA A 81 16.53 6.20 20.96
C ALA A 81 17.43 4.95 20.77
N VAL A 82 17.62 4.53 19.51
CA VAL A 82 18.92 4.53 18.80
C VAL A 82 18.77 3.89 17.40
N LYS A 83 19.49 4.46 16.42
CA LYS A 83 19.70 4.00 15.04
C LYS A 83 20.09 2.51 14.93
N LYS A 84 19.68 1.87 13.82
CA LYS A 84 20.43 0.98 12.87
C LYS A 84 19.37 0.35 11.94
N VAL A 85 19.38 0.58 10.62
CA VAL A 85 20.17 -0.07 9.54
C VAL A 85 20.13 -1.61 9.61
N THR A 86 19.89 -2.18 8.41
CA THR A 86 20.13 -3.55 7.89
C THR A 86 19.05 -4.65 7.96
N THR A 87 18.75 -5.12 6.74
CA THR A 87 18.59 -6.50 6.23
C THR A 87 17.33 -7.33 6.51
N ASN A 88 16.57 -7.46 5.41
CA ASN A 88 16.05 -8.68 4.77
C ASN A 88 15.99 -9.98 5.60
N ALA A 89 14.78 -10.55 5.69
CA ALA A 89 14.55 -11.99 5.63
C ALA A 89 13.05 -12.25 5.41
N PHE A 90 12.67 -12.75 4.24
CA PHE A 90 11.93 -14.01 4.13
C PHE A 90 11.91 -14.47 2.67
N SER A 91 12.52 -15.62 2.45
CA SER A 91 12.61 -16.34 1.19
C SER A 91 11.60 -17.51 1.18
N THR A 92 11.25 -17.95 -0.02
CA THR A 92 11.01 -19.36 -0.40
C THR A 92 9.75 -20.09 0.09
N ILE A 93 8.78 -20.30 -0.83
CA ILE A 93 7.96 -21.53 -0.97
C ILE A 93 7.62 -21.65 -2.48
N VAL A 94 8.38 -22.42 -3.27
CA VAL A 94 8.14 -23.81 -3.76
C VAL A 94 7.02 -23.96 -4.81
N GLU A 95 7.49 -24.16 -6.05
CA GLU A 95 7.06 -25.04 -7.16
C GLU A 95 5.63 -25.65 -7.25
N LYS A 96 5.06 -25.44 -8.45
CA LYS A 96 4.48 -26.44 -9.40
C LYS A 96 3.07 -26.97 -9.14
N GLU A 97 2.16 -26.64 -10.07
CA GLU A 97 1.34 -27.64 -10.77
C GLU A 97 0.81 -27.08 -12.11
N ARG A 98 1.04 -27.85 -13.17
CA ARG A 98 0.56 -27.62 -14.54
C ARG A 98 -0.89 -28.12 -14.61
N PHE A 99 -1.77 -27.33 -15.20
CA PHE A 99 -3.02 -27.86 -15.76
C PHE A 99 -2.98 -27.66 -17.28
N GLU A 100 -3.00 -28.78 -17.98
CA GLU A 100 -3.21 -28.88 -19.42
C GLU A 100 -4.70 -28.62 -19.72
N HIS A 101 -4.99 -27.92 -20.82
CA HIS A 101 -6.33 -27.96 -21.40
C HIS A 101 -6.22 -27.98 -22.93
N ASP A 102 -6.84 -29.02 -23.49
CA ASP A 102 -6.88 -29.38 -24.90
C ASP A 102 -7.65 -28.38 -25.80
N ASN A 103 -6.99 -28.03 -26.91
CA ASN A 103 -7.44 -27.87 -28.30
C ASN A 103 -8.62 -26.92 -28.67
N ASN A 104 -8.28 -25.80 -29.33
CA ASN A 104 -8.88 -25.42 -30.62
C ASN A 104 -7.84 -24.67 -31.50
N PRO A 105 -7.33 -25.25 -32.60
CA PRO A 105 -6.05 -24.84 -33.20
C PRO A 105 -6.06 -23.63 -34.15
N ASP A 106 -7.21 -23.00 -34.42
CA ASP A 106 -7.28 -22.02 -35.54
C ASP A 106 -7.39 -20.55 -35.13
N LEU A 107 -7.67 -20.25 -33.85
CA LEU A 107 -7.68 -18.87 -33.34
C LEU A 107 -6.38 -18.50 -32.62
N ASP A 108 -5.78 -19.45 -31.91
CA ASP A 108 -4.52 -19.26 -31.19
C ASP A 108 -3.33 -19.07 -32.13
N ALA A 109 -3.29 -19.75 -33.30
CA ALA A 109 -2.19 -19.63 -34.26
C ALA A 109 -2.09 -18.24 -34.93
N LEU A 110 -3.20 -17.50 -35.00
CA LEU A 110 -3.25 -16.14 -35.57
C LEU A 110 -2.87 -15.08 -34.52
N LEU A 111 -3.23 -15.33 -33.25
CA LEU A 111 -2.81 -14.54 -32.09
C LEU A 111 -1.33 -14.77 -31.75
N ASP A 112 -0.78 -15.97 -31.91
CA ASP A 112 0.64 -16.28 -31.66
C ASP A 112 1.56 -15.53 -32.63
N ARG A 113 1.13 -15.35 -33.88
CA ARG A 113 1.94 -14.69 -34.92
C ARG A 113 2.05 -13.18 -34.77
N LEU A 114 1.14 -12.56 -34.00
CA LEU A 114 1.14 -11.13 -33.66
C LEU A 114 1.46 -10.85 -32.16
N GLY A 115 1.31 -11.84 -31.29
CA GLY A 115 1.39 -11.70 -29.83
C GLY A 115 2.64 -12.28 -29.16
N ALA A 116 3.50 -12.99 -29.90
CA ALA A 116 4.67 -13.67 -29.34
C ALA A 116 5.78 -12.76 -28.76
N GLU A 117 5.70 -11.43 -28.91
CA GLU A 117 6.65 -10.49 -28.29
C GLU A 117 6.09 -9.75 -27.06
N THR A 118 4.79 -9.86 -26.79
CA THR A 118 4.14 -9.24 -25.63
C THR A 118 3.74 -10.30 -24.63
N GLY A 119 4.56 -10.49 -23.59
CA GLY A 119 4.26 -11.43 -22.51
C GLY A 119 2.81 -11.31 -22.00
N ASN A 120 2.19 -12.46 -21.70
CA ASN A 120 0.80 -12.53 -21.26
C ASN A 120 0.59 -11.64 -20.01
N LEU A 121 -0.58 -11.03 -19.84
CA LEU A 121 -0.90 -10.13 -18.72
C LEU A 121 -0.53 -10.73 -17.36
N ALA A 122 -0.66 -12.05 -17.22
CA ALA A 122 -0.26 -12.80 -16.04
C ALA A 122 1.23 -12.63 -15.67
N ASP A 123 2.12 -12.54 -16.66
CA ASP A 123 3.56 -12.35 -16.42
C ASP A 123 3.89 -10.91 -16.06
N TYR A 124 3.20 -9.94 -16.66
CA TYR A 124 3.27 -8.55 -16.24
C TYR A 124 2.80 -8.36 -14.80
N LEU A 125 1.74 -9.08 -14.37
CA LEU A 125 1.25 -9.00 -12.99
C LEU A 125 2.32 -9.43 -11.98
N LYS A 126 3.08 -10.49 -12.27
CA LYS A 126 4.16 -10.97 -11.38
C LYS A 126 5.23 -9.90 -11.15
N VAL A 127 5.63 -9.17 -12.19
CA VAL A 127 6.64 -8.09 -12.08
C VAL A 127 6.06 -6.77 -11.62
N CYS A 128 4.75 -6.55 -11.81
CA CYS A 128 4.04 -5.33 -11.43
C CYS A 128 3.41 -5.38 -10.04
N PHE A 129 3.91 -6.23 -9.13
CA PHE A 129 3.38 -6.38 -7.77
C PHE A 129 1.87 -6.70 -7.74
N ASN A 130 1.39 -7.51 -8.69
CA ASN A 130 -0.02 -7.85 -8.90
C ASN A 130 -0.93 -6.64 -9.16
N SER A 131 -0.37 -5.50 -9.60
CA SER A 131 -1.16 -4.33 -9.97
C SER A 131 -1.56 -4.41 -11.43
N GLU A 132 -2.84 -4.72 -11.67
CA GLU A 132 -3.43 -4.72 -13.03
C GLU A 132 -3.27 -3.36 -13.72
N SER A 133 -3.47 -2.27 -12.98
CA SER A 133 -3.36 -0.92 -13.55
C SER A 133 -1.95 -0.59 -14.05
N ILE A 134 -0.91 -1.14 -13.41
CA ILE A 134 0.48 -0.92 -13.84
C ILE A 134 0.82 -1.86 -14.99
N ALA A 135 0.40 -3.13 -14.90
CA ALA A 135 0.59 -4.13 -15.94
C ALA A 135 -0.04 -3.71 -17.28
N LYS A 136 -1.31 -3.26 -17.27
CA LYS A 136 -2.02 -2.79 -18.47
C LYS A 136 -1.30 -1.60 -19.12
N ARG A 137 -0.90 -0.60 -18.33
CA ARG A 137 -0.15 0.56 -18.84
C ARG A 137 1.20 0.18 -19.42
N ALA A 138 1.88 -0.80 -18.86
CA ALA A 138 3.16 -1.26 -19.39
C ALA A 138 2.99 -1.96 -20.74
N ILE A 139 1.97 -2.81 -20.87
CA ILE A 139 1.58 -3.48 -22.12
C ILE A 139 1.18 -2.44 -23.17
N GLU A 140 0.31 -1.50 -22.81
CA GLU A 140 -0.13 -0.41 -23.70
C GLU A 140 1.04 0.45 -24.20
N ALA A 141 2.04 0.66 -23.36
CA ALA A 141 3.24 1.40 -23.72
C ALA A 141 4.33 0.55 -24.40
N GLY A 142 4.09 -0.75 -24.63
CA GLY A 142 5.05 -1.65 -25.25
C GLY A 142 6.33 -1.87 -24.44
N VAL A 143 6.28 -1.71 -23.12
CA VAL A 143 7.45 -1.90 -22.24
C VAL A 143 7.62 -3.37 -21.93
N SER A 144 8.75 -3.99 -22.30
CA SER A 144 9.00 -5.41 -22.05
C SER A 144 9.11 -5.76 -20.57
N ILE A 145 8.89 -7.04 -20.24
CA ILE A 145 8.99 -7.55 -18.87
C ILE A 145 10.43 -7.46 -18.35
N GLU A 146 11.41 -7.70 -19.22
CA GLU A 146 12.84 -7.60 -18.93
C GLU A 146 13.21 -6.17 -18.54
N GLU A 147 12.67 -5.18 -19.25
CA GLU A 147 12.89 -3.76 -18.94
C GLU A 147 12.27 -3.38 -17.60
N ILE A 148 11.07 -3.88 -17.29
CA ILE A 148 10.44 -3.66 -15.97
C ILE A 148 11.28 -4.28 -14.84
N ARG A 149 11.85 -5.47 -15.06
CA ARG A 149 12.73 -6.14 -14.09
C ARG A 149 14.04 -5.39 -13.89
N SER A 150 14.60 -4.80 -14.96
CA SER A 150 15.88 -4.07 -14.91
C SER A 150 15.83 -2.84 -14.00
N TRP A 151 14.64 -2.27 -13.77
CA TRP A 151 14.49 -1.09 -12.90
C TRP A 151 14.60 -1.39 -11.40
N GLU A 152 14.60 -2.67 -11.00
CA GLU A 152 14.75 -3.13 -9.61
C GLU A 152 13.91 -2.32 -8.60
N CYS A 153 12.67 -2.00 -8.99
CA CYS A 153 11.81 -1.16 -8.18
C CYS A 153 11.39 -1.90 -6.89
N PRO A 154 11.51 -1.30 -5.70
CA PRO A 154 11.27 -2.02 -4.44
C PRO A 154 9.79 -2.16 -4.07
N ASN A 155 8.88 -1.47 -4.78
CA ASN A 155 7.44 -1.55 -4.57
C ASN A 155 6.65 -0.99 -5.76
N GLN A 156 5.34 -1.26 -5.78
CA GLN A 156 4.41 -0.83 -6.82
C GLN A 156 4.39 0.69 -7.05
N ILE A 157 4.61 1.51 -6.01
CA ILE A 157 4.54 2.96 -6.12
C ILE A 157 5.73 3.47 -6.93
N ARG A 158 6.94 3.03 -6.55
CA ARG A 158 8.16 3.40 -7.28
C ARG A 158 8.14 2.87 -8.71
N LEU A 159 7.64 1.65 -8.92
CA LEU A 159 7.45 1.09 -10.26
C LEU A 159 6.48 1.94 -11.09
N GLY A 160 5.31 2.28 -10.54
CA GLY A 160 4.30 3.07 -11.24
C GLY A 160 4.80 4.47 -11.62
N THR A 161 5.56 5.13 -10.73
CA THR A 161 6.21 6.41 -11.01
C THR A 161 7.27 6.27 -12.10
N ARG A 162 8.15 5.26 -11.99
CA ARG A 162 9.21 4.99 -12.99
C ARG A 162 8.64 4.72 -14.38
N LEU A 163 7.60 3.88 -14.46
CA LEU A 163 6.89 3.58 -15.69
C LEU A 163 6.30 4.86 -16.31
N SER A 164 5.67 5.70 -15.51
CA SER A 164 5.10 6.97 -16.00
C SER A 164 6.17 7.91 -16.54
N HIS A 165 7.35 7.97 -15.91
CA HIS A 165 8.49 8.73 -16.44
C HIS A 165 9.04 8.14 -17.73
N PHE A 166 9.17 6.82 -17.80
CA PHE A 166 9.64 6.12 -19.00
C PHE A 166 8.73 6.42 -20.19
N ILE A 167 7.42 6.24 -20.03
CA ILE A 167 6.41 6.50 -21.08
C ILE A 167 6.49 7.95 -21.55
N ARG A 168 6.59 8.91 -20.63
CA ARG A 168 6.69 10.34 -20.96
C ARG A 168 7.97 10.72 -21.69
N ASN A 169 9.05 9.97 -21.52
CA ASN A 169 10.34 10.23 -22.17
C ASN A 169 10.51 9.43 -23.47
N ALA A 170 9.67 8.42 -23.70
CA ALA A 170 9.64 7.61 -24.91
C ALA A 170 8.69 8.19 -25.98
N SER A 171 7.87 9.17 -25.62
CA SER A 171 7.03 9.99 -26.53
C SER A 171 7.78 11.23 -26.98
#